data_AF-A0A446D084-F1
#
_entry.id   AF-A0A446D084-F1
#
_cell.length_a   1.000
_cell.length_b   1.000
_cell.length_c   1.000
_cell.angle_alpha   90.00
_cell.angle_beta   90.00
_cell.angle_gamma   90.00
#
_symmetry.space_group_name_H-M   'P 1'
#
loop_
_entity.id
_entity.type
_entity.pdbx_description
1 polymer ?
#
loop_
_entity_poly.entity_id
_entity_poly.type
_entity_poly.pdbx_seq_one_letter_code
_entity_poly.pdbx_strand_id
1 'polypeptide(L)'
;MKKRFTEEQIIGVLKEAEAGAKVAELCRKHGISEATYYNWKAKFGGMTVSDAQRLKELEQENNKLKKLLAESMLDKAALQDLLSRK
;
A
#
# COMPACT_ATOMS: atom_id res chain seq x y z
N MET A 1 5.46 4.16 13.00
CA MET A 1 4.65 5.40 12.93
C MET A 1 3.21 4.98 12.64
N LYS A 2 2.24 5.28 13.51
CA LYS A 2 0.84 4.87 13.32
C LYS A 2 0.22 5.81 12.26
N LYS A 3 -0.28 5.27 11.14
CA LYS A 3 -0.99 6.09 10.14
C LYS A 3 -2.22 6.72 10.81
N ARG A 4 -2.46 8.01 10.58
CA ARG A 4 -3.60 8.76 11.15
C ARG A 4 -4.95 8.27 10.64
N PHE A 5 -4.98 7.75 9.41
CA PHE A 5 -6.16 7.18 8.76
C PHE A 5 -5.85 5.77 8.27
N THR A 6 -6.82 4.87 8.40
CA THR A 6 -6.77 3.53 7.81
C THR A 6 -7.20 3.57 6.35
N GLU A 7 -6.85 2.54 5.58
CA GLU A 7 -7.20 2.47 4.15
C GLU A 7 -8.72 2.37 3.97
N GLU A 8 -9.41 1.70 4.89
CA GLU A 8 -10.87 1.61 4.94
C GLU A 8 -11.53 2.97 5.18
N GLN A 9 -10.97 3.77 6.09
CA GLN A 9 -11.45 5.14 6.34
C GLN A 9 -11.26 6.02 5.11
N ILE A 10 -10.10 5.91 4.44
CA ILE A 10 -9.81 6.66 3.22
C ILE A 10 -10.81 6.29 2.11
N ILE A 11 -11.01 5.00 1.87
CA ILE A 11 -11.95 4.51 0.84
C ILE A 11 -13.38 4.92 1.17
N GLY A 12 -13.77 4.91 2.45
CA GLY A 12 -15.08 5.43 2.89
C GLY A 12 -15.30 6.88 2.49
N VAL A 13 -14.32 7.76 2.75
CA VAL A 13 -14.40 9.18 2.35
C VAL A 13 -14.48 9.35 0.84
N LEU A 14 -13.72 8.55 0.07
CA LEU A 14 -13.78 8.60 -1.39
C LEU A 14 -15.15 8.16 -1.93
N LYS A 15 -15.75 7.12 -1.34
CA LYS A 15 -17.10 6.66 -1.70
C LYS A 15 -18.19 7.67 -1.35
N GLU A 16 -18.08 8.38 -0.23
CA GLU A 16 -19.01 9.49 0.09
C GLU A 16 -18.97 10.57 -1.01
N ALA A 17 -17.77 10.88 -1.53
CA ALA A 17 -17.62 11.83 -2.64
C ALA A 17 -18.16 11.27 -3.97
N GLU A 18 -17.94 9.99 -4.27
CA GLU A 18 -18.51 9.32 -5.45
C GLU A 18 -20.06 9.25 -5.40
N ALA A 19 -20.63 9.19 -4.19
CA ALA A 19 -22.07 9.27 -3.96
C ALA A 19 -22.64 10.70 -4.06
N GLY A 20 -21.80 11.70 -4.37
CA GLY A 20 -22.21 13.08 -4.65
C GLY A 20 -21.95 14.09 -3.53
N ALA A 21 -21.31 13.70 -2.43
CA ALA A 21 -20.93 14.66 -1.39
C ALA A 21 -19.85 15.64 -1.89
N LYS A 22 -19.94 16.91 -1.46
CA LYS A 22 -18.95 17.93 -1.85
C LYS A 22 -17.61 17.68 -1.14
N VAL A 23 -16.53 17.63 -1.92
CA VAL A 23 -15.17 17.40 -1.42
C VAL A 23 -14.77 18.39 -0.32
N ALA A 24 -15.12 19.67 -0.46
CA ALA A 24 -14.81 20.69 0.54
C ALA A 24 -15.47 20.42 1.91
N GLU A 25 -16.70 19.88 1.92
CA GLU A 25 -17.42 19.54 3.15
C GLU A 25 -16.83 18.28 3.79
N LEU A 26 -16.50 17.26 2.98
CA LEU A 26 -15.80 16.07 3.43
C LEU A 26 -14.44 16.41 4.05
N CYS A 27 -13.68 17.31 3.42
CA CYS A 27 -12.39 17.75 3.94
C CYS A 27 -12.52 18.39 5.33
N ARG A 28 -13.52 19.26 5.53
CA ARG A 28 -13.83 19.85 6.84
C ARG A 28 -14.27 18.80 7.86
N LYS A 29 -15.21 17.91 7.48
CA LYS A 29 -15.76 16.84 8.33
C LYS A 29 -14.69 15.89 8.84
N HIS A 30 -13.75 15.49 7.97
CA HIS A 30 -12.70 14.53 8.28
C HIS A 30 -11.39 15.20 8.74
N GLY A 31 -11.33 16.53 8.77
CA GLY A 31 -10.14 17.28 9.19
C GLY A 31 -8.93 17.05 8.29
N ILE A 32 -9.16 16.94 6.98
CA ILE A 32 -8.15 16.75 5.94
C ILE A 32 -8.15 17.94 4.97
N SER A 33 -7.05 18.14 4.26
CA SER A 33 -6.99 19.13 3.18
C SER A 33 -7.53 18.55 1.87
N GLU A 34 -7.97 19.40 0.95
CA GLU A 34 -8.37 18.94 -0.39
C GLU A 34 -7.21 18.28 -1.14
N ALA A 35 -5.98 18.76 -0.94
CA ALA A 35 -4.79 18.11 -1.49
C ALA A 35 -4.63 16.67 -0.96
N THR A 36 -4.89 16.45 0.32
CA THR A 36 -4.90 15.09 0.91
C THR A 36 -5.96 14.23 0.26
N TYR A 37 -7.18 14.75 0.06
CA TYR A 37 -8.26 14.03 -0.61
C TYR A 37 -7.87 13.62 -2.04
N TYR A 38 -7.31 14.51 -2.85
CA TYR A 38 -6.93 14.18 -4.22
C TYR A 38 -5.76 13.18 -4.28
N ASN A 39 -4.81 13.26 -3.35
CA ASN A 39 -3.76 12.24 -3.22
C ASN A 39 -4.35 10.86 -2.87
N TRP A 40 -5.36 10.82 -2.00
CA TRP A 40 -6.08 9.59 -1.71
C TRP A 40 -6.86 9.09 -2.93
N LYS A 41 -7.56 9.96 -3.65
CA LYS A 41 -8.29 9.61 -4.86
C LYS A 41 -7.38 9.05 -5.95
N ALA A 42 -6.18 9.60 -6.12
CA ALA A 42 -5.20 9.08 -7.07
C ALA A 42 -4.69 7.68 -6.70
N LYS A 43 -4.59 7.38 -5.40
CA LYS A 43 -4.05 6.11 -4.90
C LYS A 43 -5.10 5.02 -4.71
N PHE A 44 -6.30 5.38 -4.27
CA PHE A 44 -7.36 4.47 -3.82
C PHE A 44 -8.69 4.68 -4.54
N GLY A 45 -8.79 5.64 -5.47
CA GLY A 45 -10.02 5.87 -6.25
C GLY A 45 -10.40 4.63 -7.07
N GLY A 46 -11.69 4.30 -7.10
CA GLY A 46 -12.19 3.08 -7.75
C GLY A 46 -11.82 1.77 -7.06
N MET A 47 -11.11 1.81 -5.92
CA MET A 47 -10.71 0.62 -5.16
C MET A 47 -11.76 0.28 -4.09
N THR A 48 -12.14 -0.99 -3.96
CA THR A 48 -12.94 -1.43 -2.81
C THR A 48 -12.07 -1.68 -1.59
N VAL A 49 -12.68 -1.76 -0.40
CA VAL A 49 -11.96 -2.11 0.83
C VAL A 49 -11.27 -3.49 0.71
N SER A 50 -11.94 -4.46 0.09
CA SER A 50 -11.38 -5.78 -0.19
C SER A 50 -10.18 -5.71 -1.14
N ASP A 51 -10.20 -4.82 -2.13
CA ASP A 51 -9.07 -4.66 -3.06
C ASP A 51 -7.85 -4.06 -2.34
N ALA A 52 -8.06 -3.09 -1.45
CA ALA A 52 -6.99 -2.50 -0.65
C ALA A 52 -6.36 -3.52 0.31
N GLN A 53 -7.18 -4.32 1.00
CA GLN A 53 -6.69 -5.39 1.87
C GLN A 53 -5.88 -6.44 1.09
N ARG A 54 -6.39 -6.87 -0.07
CA ARG A 54 -5.70 -7.82 -0.95
C ARG A 54 -4.38 -7.25 -1.47
N LEU A 55 -4.36 -5.97 -1.87
CA LEU A 55 -3.15 -5.30 -2.34
C LEU A 55 -2.07 -5.30 -1.25
N LYS A 56 -2.45 -4.94 -0.01
CA LYS A 56 -1.53 -4.91 1.13
C LYS A 56 -0.95 -6.30 1.44
N GLU A 57 -1.76 -7.35 1.38
CA GLU A 57 -1.30 -8.73 1.56
C GLU A 57 -0.31 -9.14 0.47
N LEU A 58 -0.60 -8.81 -0.79
CA LEU A 58 0.30 -9.07 -1.92
C LEU A 58 1.61 -8.29 -1.80
N GLU A 59 1.58 -7.04 -1.36
CA GLU A 59 2.79 -6.25 -1.11
C GLU A 59 3.66 -6.85 0.01
N GLN A 60 3.03 -7.34 1.08
CA GLN A 60 3.74 -8.00 2.18
C GLN A 60 4.40 -9.31 1.72
N GLU A 61 3.66 -10.16 1.00
CA GLU A 61 4.19 -11.40 0.48
C GLU A 61 5.30 -11.14 -0.53
N ASN A 62 5.15 -10.16 -1.43
CA ASN A 62 6.19 -9.79 -2.39
C ASN A 62 7.48 -9.35 -1.70
N ASN A 63 7.38 -8.55 -0.63
CA ASN A 63 8.56 -8.14 0.15
C ASN A 63 9.23 -9.34 0.83
N LYS A 64 8.45 -10.26 1.38
CA LYS A 64 8.97 -11.50 1.99
C LYS A 64 9.70 -12.37 0.95
N LEU A 65 9.08 -12.58 -0.21
CA LEU A 65 9.66 -13.35 -1.30
C LEU A 65 10.95 -12.73 -1.83
N LYS A 66 10.99 -11.40 -1.99
CA LYS A 66 12.22 -10.69 -2.40
C LYS A 66 13.35 -10.88 -1.40
N LYS A 67 13.05 -10.85 -0.09
CA LYS A 67 14.06 -11.09 0.95
C LYS A 67 14.61 -12.52 0.89
N LEU A 68 13.72 -13.52 0.84
CA LEU A 68 14.13 -14.93 0.74
C LEU A 68 14.93 -15.20 -0.52
N LEU A 69 14.55 -14.59 -1.65
CA LEU A 69 15.29 -14.71 -2.90
C LEU A 69 16.70 -14.11 -2.76
N ALA A 70 16.84 -12.92 -2.18
CA ALA A 70 18.14 -12.29 -1.96
C ALA A 70 19.04 -13.16 -1.07
N GLU A 71 18.51 -13.67 0.05
CA GLU A 71 19.23 -14.59 0.94
C GLU A 71 19.70 -15.85 0.18
N SER A 72 18.79 -16.49 -0.56
CA SER A 72 19.12 -17.69 -1.33
C SER A 72 20.15 -17.44 -2.44
N MET A 73 20.11 -16.26 -3.08
CA MET A 73 21.11 -15.86 -4.08
C MET A 73 22.50 -15.65 -3.45
N LEU A 74 22.57 -15.08 -2.24
CA LEU A 74 23.82 -14.92 -1.51
C LEU A 74 24.41 -16.29 -1.11
N ASP A 75 23.58 -17.20 -0.58
CA ASP A 75 24.01 -18.56 -0.22
C ASP A 75 24.54 -19.31 -1.44
N LYS A 76 23.83 -19.21 -2.57
CA LYS A 76 24.27 -19.81 -3.84
C LYS A 76 25.61 -19.25 -4.29
N ALA A 77 25.81 -17.93 -4.20
CA ALA A 77 27.07 -17.30 -4.59
C ALA A 77 28.23 -17.78 -3.70
N ALA A 78 28.02 -17.85 -2.38
CA ALA A 78 29.02 -18.37 -1.45
C ALA A 78 29.40 -19.83 -1.74
N LEU A 79 28.42 -20.69 -2.04
CA LEU A 79 28.67 -22.08 -2.40
C LEU A 79 29.44 -22.20 -3.72
N GLN A 80 29.12 -21.39 -4.73
CA GLN A 80 29.86 -21.38 -5.99
C GLN A 80 31.31 -20.91 -5.81
N ASP A 81 31.55 -19.87 -5.00
CA ASP A 81 32.90 -19.40 -4.69
C ASP A 81 33.73 -20.50 -4.03
N LEU A 82 33.18 -21.21 -3.03
CA LEU A 82 33.83 -22.35 -2.39
C LEU A 82 34.17 -23.49 -3.36
N LEU A 83 33.25 -23.83 -4.27
CA LEU A 83 33.48 -24.85 -5.30
C LEU A 83 34.55 -24.44 -6.31
N SER A 84 34.64 -23.15 -6.64
CA SER A 84 35.61 -22.63 -7.61
C SER A 84 37.05 -22.53 -7.08
N ARG A 85 37.22 -22.58 -5.76
CA ARG A 85 38.52 -22.53 -5.07
C ARG A 85 39.16 -23.90 -4.83
N LYS A 86 38.55 -24.98 -5.31
CA LYS A 86 39.00 -26.36 -5.18
C LYS A 86 39.55 -26.87 -6.51
#